data_AF-A0A2V7LUA8-F1
#
_entry.id   AF-A0A2V7LUA8-F1
#
_cell.length_a   1.000
_cell.length_b   1.000
_cell.length_c   1.000
_cell.angle_alpha   90.00
_cell.angle_beta   90.00
_cell.angle_gamma   90.00
#
_symmetry.space_group_name_H-M   'P 1'
#
loop_
_entity.id
_entity.type
_entity.pdbx_description
1 polymer ?
#
loop_
_entity_poly.entity_id
_entity_poly.type
_entity_poly.pdbx_seq_one_letter_code
_entity_poly.pdbx_strand_id
1 'polypeptide(L)'
;MRFHFDPAPEQRAALEAQLARLQQPAAALELLGPILPDGLAPAAAVCTLQSVHSDRFVLRVQVRSRGGEERVYALKAYSDDFGERVWTHAVQLAERLPLRHHRPCLPIRYLPQERVLVFDWVEGRILSKIVDGRKPELLRQAAAVAADLHRAPLVPEQPTTAQMLVAETRARCDNLRPVWPGTADLVEPLLAELQAAVPHLDS
;
A
#
# COMPACT_ATOMS: atom_id res chain seq x y z
N MET A 1 2.80 -9.35 5.37
CA MET A 1 1.67 -9.52 4.42
C MET A 1 0.37 -9.21 5.15
N ARG A 2 -0.52 -8.41 4.56
CA ARG A 2 -1.89 -8.21 5.07
C ARG A 2 -2.82 -9.15 4.32
N PHE A 3 -3.41 -10.10 5.03
CA PHE A 3 -4.52 -10.93 4.54
C PHE A 3 -5.80 -10.09 4.38
N HIS A 4 -6.84 -10.64 3.75
CA HIS A 4 -8.08 -9.89 3.50
C HIS A 4 -8.57 -9.25 4.80
N PHE A 5 -8.85 -7.95 4.76
CA PHE A 5 -9.30 -7.18 5.91
C PHE A 5 -10.57 -6.43 5.53
N ASP A 6 -11.65 -6.78 6.21
CA ASP A 6 -12.91 -6.06 6.12
C ASP A 6 -13.04 -5.10 7.30
N PRO A 7 -12.88 -3.79 7.08
CA PRO A 7 -13.04 -2.81 8.15
C PRO A 7 -14.47 -2.78 8.68
N ALA A 8 -14.57 -2.57 9.99
CA ALA A 8 -15.84 -2.30 10.65
C ALA A 8 -16.54 -1.09 10.00
N PRO A 9 -17.90 -1.01 10.04
CA PRO A 9 -18.64 0.13 9.48
C PRO A 9 -18.13 1.49 9.97
N GLU A 10 -17.76 1.60 11.25
CA GLU A 10 -17.25 2.83 11.86
C GLU A 10 -15.89 3.22 11.28
N GLN A 11 -15.02 2.23 11.02
CA GLN A 11 -13.71 2.46 10.40
C GLN A 11 -13.86 2.94 8.95
N ARG A 12 -14.82 2.38 8.22
CA ARG A 12 -15.15 2.82 6.85
C ARG A 12 -15.67 4.25 6.84
N ALA A 13 -16.64 4.57 7.71
CA ALA A 13 -17.19 5.91 7.81
C ALA A 13 -16.12 6.96 8.21
N ALA A 14 -15.22 6.61 9.14
CA ALA A 14 -14.11 7.47 9.51
C ALA A 14 -13.14 7.71 8.34
N LEU A 15 -12.81 6.66 7.58
CA LEU A 15 -11.95 6.76 6.40
C LEU A 15 -12.59 7.60 5.29
N GLU A 16 -13.90 7.47 5.06
CA GLU A 16 -14.66 8.28 4.11
C GLU A 16 -14.69 9.76 4.52
N ALA A 17 -14.93 10.05 5.80
CA ALA A 17 -14.89 11.40 6.34
C ALA A 17 -13.49 12.03 6.21
N GLN A 18 -12.45 11.23 6.47
CA GLN A 18 -11.06 11.65 6.27
C GLN A 18 -10.76 11.94 4.80
N LEU A 19 -11.21 11.10 3.87
CA LEU A 19 -11.06 11.34 2.43
C LEU A 19 -11.73 12.67 2.03
N ALA A 20 -12.98 12.88 2.43
CA ALA A 20 -13.73 14.10 2.10
C ALA A 20 -13.02 15.35 2.64
N ARG A 21 -12.45 15.27 3.84
CA ARG A 21 -11.64 16.37 4.42
C ARG A 21 -10.34 16.58 3.63
N LEU A 22 -9.56 15.53 3.36
CA LEU A 22 -8.25 15.68 2.69
C LEU A 22 -8.38 16.04 1.20
N GLN A 23 -9.56 15.87 0.59
CA GLN A 23 -9.85 16.44 -0.72
C GLN A 23 -9.95 17.97 -0.69
N GLN A 24 -10.14 18.59 0.48
CA GLN A 24 -10.07 20.04 0.64
C GLN A 24 -8.60 20.50 0.61
N PRO A 25 -8.22 21.42 -0.30
CA PRO A 25 -6.84 21.89 -0.42
C PRO A 25 -6.22 22.40 0.88
N ALA A 26 -6.99 23.12 1.69
CA ALA A 26 -6.51 23.68 2.96
C ALA A 26 -6.10 22.58 3.96
N ALA A 27 -6.93 21.54 4.13
CA ALA A 27 -6.63 20.43 5.02
C ALA A 27 -5.44 19.60 4.52
N ALA A 28 -5.31 19.40 3.21
CA ALA A 28 -4.15 18.73 2.63
C ALA A 28 -2.84 19.52 2.85
N LEU A 29 -2.89 20.85 2.72
CA LEU A 29 -1.74 21.71 3.00
C LEU A 29 -1.36 21.71 4.48
N GLU A 30 -2.34 21.74 5.38
CA GLU A 30 -2.11 21.63 6.82
C GLU A 30 -1.42 20.31 7.17
N LEU A 31 -1.93 19.19 6.63
CA LEU A 31 -1.35 17.86 6.82
C LEU A 31 0.09 17.77 6.29
N LEU A 32 0.36 18.36 5.12
CA LEU A 32 1.68 18.33 4.50
C LEU A 32 2.67 19.34 5.09
N GLY A 33 2.20 20.37 5.81
CA GLY A 33 3.03 21.46 6.33
C GLY A 33 4.34 21.01 6.99
N PRO A 34 4.32 20.03 7.92
CA PRO A 34 5.52 19.50 8.58
C PRO A 34 6.46 18.64 7.69
N ILE A 35 6.11 18.44 6.42
CA ILE A 35 6.83 17.61 5.44
C ILE A 35 7.37 18.48 4.30
N LEU A 36 6.78 19.66 4.08
CA LEU A 36 7.25 20.58 3.04
C LEU A 36 8.67 21.05 3.34
N PRO A 37 9.52 21.23 2.32
CA PRO A 37 10.86 21.79 2.50
C PRO A 37 10.83 23.16 3.17
N ASP A 38 11.84 23.43 4.00
CA ASP A 38 12.01 24.74 4.62
C ASP A 38 12.05 25.85 3.54
N GLY A 39 11.34 26.95 3.79
CA GLY A 39 11.25 28.07 2.86
C GLY A 39 10.28 27.87 1.70
N LEU A 40 9.70 26.68 1.51
CA LEU A 40 8.57 26.51 0.60
C LEU A 40 7.37 27.25 1.20
N ALA A 41 6.92 28.32 0.55
CA ALA A 41 5.72 29.06 0.94
C ALA A 41 4.51 28.49 0.17
N PRO A 42 3.78 27.47 0.67
CA PRO A 42 2.65 26.89 -0.03
C PRO A 42 1.56 27.95 -0.26
N ALA A 43 1.05 28.01 -1.48
CA ALA A 43 0.00 28.95 -1.87
C ALA A 43 -1.30 28.24 -2.23
N ALA A 44 -1.19 27.07 -2.87
CA ALA A 44 -2.34 26.29 -3.31
C ALA A 44 -2.02 24.80 -3.30
N ALA A 45 -3.06 23.98 -3.24
CA ALA A 45 -2.98 22.55 -3.48
C ALA A 45 -4.09 22.10 -4.43
N VAL A 46 -3.80 21.09 -5.24
CA VAL A 46 -4.78 20.34 -6.02
C VAL A 46 -4.78 18.90 -5.52
N CYS A 47 -5.93 18.44 -5.04
CA CYS A 47 -6.13 17.10 -4.52
C CYS A 47 -6.87 16.25 -5.55
N THR A 48 -6.29 15.12 -5.95
CA THR A 48 -6.88 14.21 -6.96
C THR A 48 -6.88 12.78 -6.45
N LEU A 49 -8.08 12.22 -6.29
CA LEU A 49 -8.26 10.83 -5.86
C LEU A 49 -7.71 9.87 -6.91
N GLN A 50 -6.83 8.96 -6.50
CA GLN A 50 -6.21 7.97 -7.39
C GLN A 50 -6.84 6.58 -7.24
N SER A 51 -7.18 6.18 -6.01
CA SER A 51 -7.82 4.89 -5.74
C SER A 51 -8.55 4.89 -4.40
N VAL A 52 -9.65 4.12 -4.31
CA VAL A 52 -10.38 3.86 -3.07
C VAL A 52 -10.61 2.35 -2.93
N HIS A 53 -10.39 1.85 -1.74
CA HIS A 53 -10.75 0.52 -1.27
C HIS A 53 -11.51 0.66 0.05
N SER A 54 -12.09 -0.44 0.55
CA SER A 54 -12.80 -0.44 1.83
C SER A 54 -11.90 -0.04 3.01
N ASP A 55 -10.61 -0.39 2.97
CA ASP A 55 -9.65 -0.21 4.06
C ASP A 55 -8.64 0.93 3.85
N ARG A 56 -8.64 1.57 2.69
CA ARG A 56 -7.64 2.60 2.33
C ARG A 56 -8.04 3.44 1.13
N PHE A 57 -7.43 4.61 1.01
CA PHE A 57 -7.44 5.39 -0.22
C PHE A 57 -6.05 5.93 -0.56
N VAL A 58 -5.89 6.38 -1.81
CA VAL A 58 -4.70 7.10 -2.27
C VAL A 58 -5.12 8.42 -2.91
N LEU A 59 -4.57 9.52 -2.39
CA LEU A 59 -4.79 10.88 -2.89
C LEU A 59 -3.48 11.45 -3.43
N ARG A 60 -3.49 11.96 -4.66
CA ARG A 60 -2.38 12.77 -5.20
C ARG A 60 -2.60 14.21 -4.77
N VAL A 61 -1.59 14.83 -4.15
CA VAL A 61 -1.64 16.23 -3.73
C VAL A 61 -0.51 16.99 -4.42
N GLN A 62 -0.87 17.91 -5.30
CA GLN A 62 0.07 18.81 -5.97
C GLN A 62 0.06 20.15 -5.24
N VAL A 63 1.16 20.46 -4.56
CA VAL A 63 1.39 21.70 -3.82
C VAL A 63 2.13 22.68 -4.72
N ARG A 64 1.60 23.89 -4.85
CA ARG A 64 2.24 25.00 -5.55
C ARG A 64 2.66 26.08 -4.56
N SER A 65 3.91 26.51 -4.65
CA SER A 65 4.43 27.61 -3.83
C SER A 65 4.07 28.98 -4.43
N ARG A 66 4.20 30.05 -3.64
CA ARG A 66 4.04 31.44 -4.12
C ARG A 66 5.03 31.81 -5.23
N GLY A 67 6.20 31.18 -5.24
CA GLY A 67 7.23 31.37 -6.27
C GLY A 67 7.00 30.54 -7.53
N GLY A 68 5.91 29.75 -7.59
CA GLY A 68 5.58 28.90 -8.74
C GLY A 68 6.23 27.52 -8.72
N GLU A 69 7.01 27.18 -7.69
CA GLU A 69 7.56 25.83 -7.53
C GLU A 69 6.43 24.84 -7.24
N GLU A 70 6.52 23.64 -7.82
CA GLU A 70 5.54 22.59 -7.60
C GLU A 70 6.18 21.35 -6.98
N ARG A 71 5.46 20.75 -6.04
CA ARG A 71 5.80 19.47 -5.40
C ARG A 71 4.57 18.59 -5.42
N VAL A 72 4.75 17.31 -5.67
CA VAL A 72 3.64 16.37 -5.77
C VAL A 72 3.89 15.20 -4.82
N TYR A 73 2.87 14.89 -4.03
CA TYR A 73 2.91 13.83 -3.04
C TYR A 73 1.77 12.82 -3.27
N ALA A 74 1.99 11.58 -2.87
CA ALA A 74 0.90 10.62 -2.66
C ALA A 74 0.64 10.48 -1.16
N LEU A 75 -0.62 10.68 -0.76
CA LEU A 75 -1.13 10.37 0.57
C LEU A 75 -1.84 9.03 0.50
N LYS A 76 -1.38 8.05 1.27
CA LYS A 76 -2.02 6.74 1.41
C LYS A 76 -2.52 6.57 2.83
N ALA A 77 -3.84 6.69 3.02
CA ALA A 77 -4.51 6.56 4.31
C ALA A 77 -5.02 5.13 4.50
N TYR A 78 -5.01 4.65 5.74
CA TYR A 78 -5.57 3.36 6.12
C TYR A 78 -6.64 3.53 7.20
N SER A 79 -7.62 2.64 7.20
CA SER A 79 -8.68 2.61 8.22
C SER A 79 -8.20 2.12 9.59
N ASP A 80 -6.97 1.59 9.66
CA ASP A 80 -6.34 1.00 10.84
C ASP A 80 -4.82 1.28 10.91
N ASP A 81 -4.14 0.71 11.90
CA ASP A 81 -2.72 0.99 12.17
C ASP A 81 -1.76 0.22 11.23
N PHE A 82 -2.27 -0.39 10.16
CA PHE A 82 -1.44 -1.08 9.17
C PHE A 82 -0.41 -0.13 8.51
N GLY A 83 -0.75 1.16 8.37
CA GLY A 83 0.16 2.19 7.88
C GLY A 83 1.44 2.30 8.72
N GLU A 84 1.33 2.18 10.04
CA GLU A 84 2.48 2.22 10.96
C GLU A 84 3.43 1.05 10.74
N ARG A 85 2.87 -0.15 10.54
CA ARG A 85 3.67 -1.36 10.23
C ARG A 85 4.46 -1.14 8.95
N VAL A 86 3.80 -0.65 7.90
CA VAL A 86 4.45 -0.34 6.62
C VAL A 86 5.54 0.72 6.80
N TRP A 87 5.30 1.76 7.59
CA TRP A 87 6.30 2.79 7.90
C TRP A 87 7.54 2.21 8.57
N THR A 88 7.37 1.46 9.66
CA THR A 88 8.47 0.83 10.40
C THR A 88 9.31 -0.06 9.49
N HIS A 89 8.66 -0.83 8.62
CA HIS A 89 9.36 -1.70 7.67
C HIS A 89 10.10 -0.89 6.60
N ALA A 90 9.50 0.17 6.09
CA ALA A 90 10.14 1.04 5.11
C ALA A 90 11.40 1.72 5.65
N VAL A 91 11.37 2.20 6.91
CA VAL A 91 12.54 2.78 7.57
C VAL A 91 13.67 1.75 7.66
N GLN A 92 13.38 0.55 8.18
CA GLN A 92 14.36 -0.53 8.27
C GLN A 92 14.92 -0.94 6.90
N LEU A 93 14.08 -0.94 5.87
CA LEU A 93 14.48 -1.28 4.51
C LEU A 93 15.36 -0.20 3.89
N ALA A 94 15.07 1.08 4.12
CA ALA A 94 15.86 2.19 3.63
C ALA A 94 17.33 2.14 4.13
N GLU A 95 17.55 1.67 5.36
CA GLU A 95 18.89 1.51 5.94
C GLU A 95 19.71 0.38 5.31
N ARG A 96 19.05 -0.64 4.76
CA ARG A 96 19.68 -1.90 4.32
C ARG A 96 19.79 -2.03 2.80
N LEU A 97 19.02 -1.27 2.04
CA LEU A 97 19.07 -1.33 0.59
C LEU A 97 20.31 -0.61 0.05
N PRO A 98 20.96 -1.16 -0.99
CA PRO A 98 22.09 -0.51 -1.63
C PRO A 98 21.64 0.79 -2.30
N LEU A 99 22.51 1.80 -2.28
CA LEU A 99 22.31 3.03 -3.04
C LEU A 99 22.44 2.73 -4.54
N ARG A 100 21.31 2.67 -5.23
CA ARG A 100 21.22 2.47 -6.69
C ARG A 100 20.36 3.55 -7.34
N HIS A 101 20.58 3.75 -8.64
CA HIS A 101 19.75 4.64 -9.47
C HIS A 101 18.27 4.21 -9.46
N HIS A 102 18.00 2.91 -9.55
CA HIS A 102 16.66 2.36 -9.38
C HIS A 102 16.52 1.76 -8.00
N ARG A 103 15.56 2.26 -7.24
CA ARG A 103 15.23 1.80 -5.90
C ARG A 103 13.72 1.85 -5.68
N PRO A 104 13.19 1.09 -4.71
CA PRO A 104 11.81 1.23 -4.30
C PRO A 104 11.51 2.68 -3.85
N CYS A 105 10.35 3.18 -4.22
CA CYS A 105 9.82 4.40 -3.61
C CYS A 105 9.30 4.03 -2.21
N LEU A 106 9.95 4.55 -1.18
CA LEU A 106 9.58 4.34 0.22
C LEU A 106 8.82 5.58 0.71
N PRO A 107 7.91 5.43 1.69
CA PRO A 107 7.29 6.58 2.32
C PRO A 107 8.36 7.50 2.92
N ILE A 108 8.15 8.80 2.84
CA ILE A 108 9.01 9.83 3.43
C ILE A 108 8.54 10.26 4.82
N ARG A 109 7.26 10.00 5.15
CA ARG A 109 6.67 10.27 6.47
C ARG A 109 5.49 9.34 6.75
N TYR A 110 5.28 9.03 8.02
CA TYR A 110 4.02 8.52 8.55
C TYR A 110 3.42 9.53 9.54
N LEU A 111 2.11 9.76 9.45
CA LEU A 111 1.35 10.65 10.32
C LEU A 111 0.38 9.80 11.16
N PRO A 112 0.74 9.45 12.40
CA PRO A 112 -0.02 8.47 13.20
C PRO A 112 -1.46 8.88 13.48
N GLN A 113 -1.71 10.16 13.79
CA GLN A 113 -3.05 10.67 14.10
C GLN A 113 -3.99 10.55 12.90
N GLU A 114 -3.43 10.58 11.70
CA GLU A 114 -4.15 10.50 10.44
C GLU A 114 -4.06 9.10 9.82
N ARG A 115 -3.21 8.19 10.34
CA ARG A 115 -2.89 6.90 9.71
C ARG A 115 -2.51 7.03 8.22
N VAL A 116 -1.80 8.12 7.89
CA VAL A 116 -1.39 8.45 6.51
C VAL A 116 0.10 8.21 6.32
N LEU A 117 0.44 7.45 5.28
CA LEU A 117 1.79 7.44 4.70
C LEU A 117 1.88 8.51 3.61
N VAL A 118 2.97 9.26 3.62
CA VAL A 118 3.29 10.26 2.59
C VAL A 118 4.46 9.75 1.76
N PHE A 119 4.33 9.83 0.45
CA PHE A 119 5.37 9.47 -0.52
C PHE A 119 5.63 10.65 -1.45
N ASP A 120 6.85 10.75 -1.95
CA ASP A 120 7.10 11.51 -3.18
C ASP A 120 6.30 10.89 -4.33
N TRP A 121 5.70 11.73 -5.18
CA TRP A 121 5.03 11.24 -6.37
C TRP A 121 6.04 10.80 -7.43
N VAL A 122 5.93 9.55 -7.88
CA VAL A 122 6.76 9.02 -8.98
C VAL A 122 5.97 9.13 -10.27
N GLU A 123 6.35 10.09 -11.12
CA GLU A 123 5.80 10.20 -12.46
C GLU A 123 6.23 9.01 -13.33
N GLY A 124 5.28 8.40 -14.03
CA GLY A 124 5.59 7.29 -14.93
C GLY A 124 4.41 6.43 -15.34
N ARG A 125 4.73 5.38 -16.10
CA ARG A 125 3.78 4.36 -16.53
C ARG A 125 4.12 3.04 -15.85
N ILE A 126 3.10 2.28 -15.47
CA ILE A 126 3.30 0.91 -14.99
C ILE A 126 3.94 0.06 -16.09
N LEU A 127 4.87 -0.82 -15.68
CA LEU A 127 5.71 -1.59 -16.59
C LEU A 127 4.93 -2.46 -17.59
N SER A 128 3.77 -2.97 -17.18
CA SER A 128 2.88 -3.76 -18.04
C SER A 128 2.34 -2.97 -19.23
N LYS A 129 2.18 -1.65 -19.09
CA LYS A 129 1.70 -0.75 -20.15
C LYS A 129 2.82 -0.27 -21.08
N ILE A 130 4.08 -0.62 -20.83
CA ILE A 130 5.20 -0.28 -21.71
C ILE A 130 5.36 -1.42 -22.72
N VAL A 131 5.34 -1.07 -24.00
CA VAL A 131 5.39 -2.01 -25.14
C VAL A 131 6.47 -1.62 -26.16
N ASP A 132 7.23 -0.56 -25.90
CA ASP A 132 8.32 -0.11 -26.75
C ASP A 132 9.63 -0.88 -26.49
N GLY A 133 10.66 -0.59 -27.30
CA GLY A 133 11.96 -1.28 -27.27
C GLY A 133 12.72 -1.19 -25.94
N ARG A 134 12.31 -0.33 -25.00
CA ARG A 134 12.95 -0.21 -23.67
C ARG A 134 12.51 -1.29 -22.69
N LYS A 135 11.38 -1.98 -22.94
CA LYS A 135 10.79 -2.95 -22.01
C LYS A 135 11.77 -4.02 -21.50
N PRO A 136 12.63 -4.64 -22.34
CA PRO A 136 13.55 -5.67 -21.86
C PRO A 136 14.52 -5.15 -20.80
N GLU A 137 15.05 -3.94 -21.00
CA GLU A 137 16.00 -3.34 -20.04
C GLU A 137 15.31 -2.94 -18.74
N LEU A 138 14.11 -2.37 -18.82
CA LEU A 138 13.30 -2.05 -17.63
C LEU A 138 12.97 -3.30 -16.80
N LEU A 139 12.73 -4.44 -17.45
CA LEU A 139 12.51 -5.72 -16.75
C LEU A 139 13.77 -6.22 -16.05
N ARG A 140 14.96 -6.06 -16.65
CA ARG A 140 16.23 -6.39 -15.97
C ARG A 140 16.45 -5.51 -14.76
N GLN A 141 16.18 -4.22 -14.86
CA GLN A 141 16.28 -3.28 -13.75
C GLN A 141 15.29 -3.62 -12.63
N ALA A 142 14.04 -3.94 -12.97
CA ALA A 142 13.03 -4.37 -12.00
C ALA A 142 13.45 -5.67 -11.29
N ALA A 143 14.00 -6.64 -12.02
CA ALA A 143 14.53 -7.87 -11.46
C ALA A 143 15.72 -7.61 -10.51
N ALA A 144 16.61 -6.67 -10.85
CA ALA A 144 17.72 -6.29 -9.99
C ALA A 144 17.23 -5.66 -8.68
N VAL A 145 16.22 -4.78 -8.73
CA VAL A 145 15.58 -4.20 -7.54
C VAL A 145 14.91 -5.29 -6.68
N ALA A 146 14.18 -6.22 -7.30
CA ALA A 146 13.56 -7.33 -6.59
C ALA A 146 14.61 -8.24 -5.92
N ALA A 147 15.74 -8.50 -6.58
CA ALA A 147 16.83 -9.27 -6.02
C ALA A 147 17.47 -8.59 -4.81
N ASP A 148 17.61 -7.26 -4.82
CA ASP A 148 18.10 -6.50 -3.66
C ASP A 148 17.11 -6.59 -2.49
N LEU A 149 15.80 -6.46 -2.76
CA LEU A 149 14.75 -6.63 -1.76
C LEU A 149 14.77 -8.02 -1.11
N HIS A 150 14.88 -9.08 -1.92
CA HIS A 150 14.91 -10.46 -1.42
C HIS A 150 16.18 -10.80 -0.62
N ARG A 151 17.29 -10.11 -0.88
CA ARG A 151 18.55 -10.31 -0.16
C ARG A 151 18.67 -9.42 1.08
N ALA A 152 17.78 -8.44 1.25
CA ALA A 152 17.80 -7.59 2.43
C ALA A 152 17.58 -8.48 3.66
N PRO A 153 18.46 -8.43 4.69
CA PRO A 153 18.36 -9.25 5.89
C PRO A 153 17.29 -8.68 6.83
N LEU A 154 16.05 -8.67 6.34
CA LEU A 154 14.85 -8.24 7.03
C LEU A 154 13.85 -9.37 6.94
N VAL A 155 13.51 -9.94 8.08
CA VAL A 155 12.33 -10.80 8.24
C VAL A 155 11.32 -9.94 9.01
N PRO A 156 10.50 -9.15 8.31
CA PRO A 156 9.81 -8.03 8.95
C PRO A 156 8.60 -8.46 9.78
N GLU A 157 8.06 -9.65 9.50
CA GLU A 157 6.84 -10.18 10.07
C GLU A 157 7.02 -11.65 10.42
N GLN A 158 6.11 -12.19 11.24
CA GLN A 158 6.02 -13.64 11.42
C GLN A 158 5.87 -14.31 10.05
N PRO A 159 6.58 -15.44 9.82
CA PRO A 159 6.41 -16.22 8.60
C PRO A 159 4.94 -16.48 8.35
N THR A 160 4.52 -16.31 7.09
CA THR A 160 3.18 -16.70 6.67
C THR A 160 3.09 -18.22 6.77
N THR A 161 2.30 -18.72 7.71
CA THR A 161 2.12 -20.16 7.91
C THR A 161 1.12 -20.72 6.90
N ALA A 162 1.20 -22.02 6.62
CA ALA A 162 0.21 -22.73 5.83
C ALA A 162 -1.20 -22.56 6.43
N GLN A 163 -1.32 -22.54 7.77
CA GLN A 163 -2.59 -22.28 8.44
C GLN A 163 -3.20 -20.91 8.08
N MET A 164 -2.38 -19.85 7.98
CA MET A 164 -2.86 -18.52 7.59
C MET A 164 -3.38 -18.52 6.15
N LEU A 165 -2.70 -19.21 5.23
CA LEU A 165 -3.12 -19.34 3.83
C LEU A 165 -4.44 -20.11 3.68
N VAL A 166 -4.60 -21.21 4.42
CA VAL A 166 -5.84 -22.00 4.41
C VAL A 166 -6.99 -21.20 5.03
N ALA A 167 -6.75 -20.47 6.12
CA ALA A 167 -7.77 -19.61 6.74
C ALA A 167 -8.25 -18.49 5.79
N GLU A 168 -7.32 -17.81 5.11
CA GLU A 168 -7.64 -16.81 4.07
C GLU A 168 -8.45 -17.44 2.92
N THR A 169 -8.04 -18.62 2.46
CA THR A 169 -8.73 -19.32 1.36
C THR A 169 -10.16 -19.67 1.76
N ARG A 170 -10.36 -20.18 2.98
CA ARG A 170 -11.68 -20.47 3.54
C ARG A 170 -12.54 -19.20 3.60
N ALA A 171 -12.01 -18.10 4.14
CA ALA A 171 -12.75 -16.84 4.24
C ALA A 171 -13.22 -16.33 2.86
N ARG A 172 -12.39 -16.47 1.82
CA ARG A 172 -12.79 -16.14 0.44
C ARG A 172 -13.90 -17.03 -0.07
N CYS A 173 -13.83 -18.34 0.18
CA CYS A 173 -14.89 -19.27 -0.20
C CYS A 173 -16.21 -18.96 0.52
N ASP A 174 -16.17 -18.64 1.80
CA ASP A 174 -17.35 -18.27 2.59
C ASP A 174 -17.99 -16.98 2.08
N ASN A 175 -17.17 -15.99 1.70
CA ASN A 175 -17.65 -14.74 1.10
C ASN A 175 -18.30 -14.93 -0.29
N LEU A 176 -17.87 -15.95 -1.05
CA LEU A 176 -18.44 -16.27 -2.37
C LEU A 176 -19.68 -17.16 -2.30
N ARG A 177 -19.87 -17.89 -1.18
CA ARG A 177 -20.97 -18.85 -0.99
C ARG A 177 -22.37 -18.26 -1.21
N PRO A 178 -22.71 -17.04 -0.77
CA PRO A 178 -24.02 -16.44 -1.04
C PRO A 178 -24.24 -16.16 -2.54
N VAL A 179 -23.17 -15.90 -3.28
CA VAL A 179 -23.21 -15.57 -4.71
C VAL A 179 -23.31 -16.85 -5.55
N TRP A 180 -22.59 -17.91 -5.15
CA TRP A 180 -22.54 -19.19 -5.85
C TRP A 180 -22.85 -20.38 -4.92
N PRO A 181 -24.10 -20.53 -4.45
CA PRO A 181 -24.46 -21.52 -3.46
C PRO A 181 -24.19 -22.97 -3.91
N GLY A 182 -24.30 -23.24 -5.22
CA GLY A 182 -24.06 -24.57 -5.80
C GLY A 182 -22.60 -25.01 -5.85
N THR A 183 -21.64 -24.16 -5.49
CA THR A 183 -20.22 -24.53 -5.45
C THR A 183 -19.78 -25.15 -4.13
N ALA A 184 -20.63 -25.11 -3.09
CA ALA A 184 -20.29 -25.64 -1.76
C ALA A 184 -19.90 -27.12 -1.81
N ASP A 185 -20.67 -27.94 -2.53
CA ASP A 185 -20.44 -29.38 -2.66
C ASP A 185 -19.09 -29.72 -3.32
N LEU A 186 -18.56 -28.81 -4.15
CA LEU A 186 -17.25 -28.94 -4.78
C LEU A 186 -16.12 -28.39 -3.90
N VAL A 187 -16.36 -27.27 -3.21
CA VAL A 187 -15.33 -26.52 -2.50
C VAL A 187 -15.06 -27.08 -1.10
N GLU A 188 -16.09 -27.57 -0.40
CA GLU A 188 -15.93 -28.06 0.98
C GLU A 188 -14.98 -29.27 1.09
N PRO A 189 -15.05 -30.29 0.21
CA PRO A 189 -14.09 -31.40 0.24
C PRO A 189 -12.65 -30.94 0.02
N LEU A 190 -12.43 -30.03 -0.93
CA LEU A 190 -11.09 -29.49 -1.24
C LEU A 190 -10.52 -28.66 -0.08
N LEU A 191 -11.36 -27.85 0.59
CA LEU A 191 -10.94 -27.12 1.79
C LEU A 191 -10.62 -28.06 2.95
N ALA A 192 -11.31 -29.20 3.07
CA ALA A 192 -11.02 -30.20 4.09
C ALA A 192 -9.66 -30.88 3.84
N GLU A 193 -9.37 -31.25 2.58
CA GLU A 193 -8.06 -31.79 2.19
C GLU A 193 -6.92 -30.80 2.46
N LEU A 194 -7.12 -29.52 2.08
CA LEU A 194 -6.16 -28.46 2.37
C LEU A 194 -5.92 -28.28 3.88
N GLN A 195 -6.97 -28.32 4.69
CA GLN A 195 -6.87 -28.20 6.15
C GLN A 195 -6.14 -29.41 6.77
N ALA A 196 -6.38 -30.61 6.25
CA ALA A 196 -5.70 -31.83 6.70
C ALA A 196 -4.20 -31.83 6.32
N ALA A 197 -3.83 -31.15 5.24
CA ALA A 197 -2.44 -31.04 4.80
C ALA A 197 -1.61 -30.03 5.63
N VAL A 198 -2.23 -29.05 6.29
CA VAL A 198 -1.52 -27.97 7.02
C VAL A 198 -0.40 -28.47 7.95
N PRO A 199 -0.61 -29.48 8.81
CA PRO A 199 0.44 -29.94 9.73
C PRO A 199 1.71 -30.48 9.05
N HIS A 200 1.63 -30.78 7.75
CA HIS A 200 2.73 -31.33 6.94
C HIS A 200 3.43 -30.29 6.06
N LEU A 201 2.98 -29.04 6.07
CA LEU A 201 3.47 -27.98 5.17
C LEU A 201 4.38 -26.95 5.87
N ASP A 202 4.22 -26.78 7.18
CA ASP A 202 5.02 -25.87 8.01
C ASP A 202 6.20 -26.58 8.73
N SER A 203 6.47 -27.85 8.38
CA SER A 203 7.52 -28.71 8.97
C SER A 203 8.86 -28.62 8.24
#